data_AF-A0A1B2YU08-F1
#
_entry.id   AF-A0A1B2YU08-F1
#
_cell.length_a   1.000
_cell.length_b   1.000
_cell.length_c   1.000
_cell.angle_alpha   90.00
_cell.angle_beta   90.00
_cell.angle_gamma   90.00
#
_symmetry.space_group_name_H-M   'P 1'
#
loop_
_entity.id
_entity.type
_entity.pdbx_description
1 polymer ?
#
loop_
_entity_poly.entity_id
_entity_poly.type
_entity_poly.pdbx_seq_one_letter_code
_entity_poly.pdbx_strand_id
1 'polypeptide(L)'
;MKLQKAILHTFLFILLLEFIGLWILLIPDEMESVSLIKASHFVNSIITLVSLVFIFKWLKQSDLLKLDKPEPKYYFIALISGIGFVFFQSILNIFYHQEISSELFDYDFTLERLTSLSVISSIIFVPITEELFFRNYLLRRLIEKHKPMKAIILSSLLFAFIHVPLVSLFFEFMDFSFHHAYIAMFGGFIAGILFYKSKSIIPSIIFHIFWNLTSYIV
;
A
#
# COMPACT_ATOMS: atom_id res chain seq x y z
N MET A 1 -15.94 -13.09 -5.54
CA MET A 1 -15.40 -12.83 -6.90
C MET A 1 -14.50 -13.99 -7.36
N LYS A 2 -14.49 -14.32 -8.66
CA LYS A 2 -13.57 -15.32 -9.23
C LYS A 2 -12.13 -14.76 -9.29
N LEU A 3 -11.11 -15.60 -9.14
CA LEU A 3 -9.70 -15.18 -9.13
C LEU A 3 -9.30 -14.40 -10.39
N GLN A 4 -9.71 -14.84 -11.58
CA GLN A 4 -9.41 -14.14 -12.84
C GLN A 4 -9.90 -12.68 -12.85
N LYS A 5 -11.08 -12.41 -12.28
CA LYS A 5 -11.59 -11.04 -12.15
C LYS A 5 -10.81 -10.22 -11.13
N ALA A 6 -10.31 -10.86 -10.07
CA ALA A 6 -9.46 -10.20 -9.09
C ALA A 6 -8.15 -9.74 -9.75
N ILE A 7 -7.49 -10.63 -10.48
CA ILE A 7 -6.27 -10.34 -11.24
C ILE A 7 -6.51 -9.21 -12.23
N LEU A 8 -7.59 -9.30 -13.03
CA LEU A 8 -7.94 -8.25 -14.00
C LEU A 8 -8.14 -6.89 -13.33
N HIS A 9 -8.87 -6.83 -12.21
CA HIS A 9 -9.08 -5.56 -11.52
C HIS A 9 -7.78 -5.01 -10.93
N THR A 10 -6.91 -5.86 -10.37
CA THR A 10 -5.58 -5.43 -9.90
C THR A 10 -4.75 -4.85 -11.06
N PHE A 11 -4.79 -5.48 -12.24
CA PHE A 11 -4.12 -4.95 -13.42
C PHE A 11 -4.69 -3.59 -13.87
N LEU A 12 -6.02 -3.44 -13.89
CA LEU A 12 -6.66 -2.15 -14.18
C LEU A 12 -6.29 -1.08 -13.15
N PHE A 13 -6.11 -1.46 -11.88
CA PHE A 13 -5.62 -0.55 -10.84
C PHE A 13 -4.17 -0.11 -11.10
N ILE A 14 -3.28 -1.01 -11.48
CA ILE A 14 -1.91 -0.66 -11.91
C ILE A 14 -1.97 0.33 -13.09
N LEU A 15 -2.74 0.02 -14.14
CA LEU A 15 -2.87 0.91 -15.30
C LEU A 15 -3.40 2.29 -14.92
N LEU A 16 -4.31 2.38 -13.93
CA LEU A 16 -4.79 3.64 -13.41
C LEU A 16 -3.66 4.43 -12.72
N LEU A 17 -2.85 3.77 -11.88
CA LEU A 17 -1.71 4.40 -11.21
C LEU A 17 -0.70 4.94 -12.24
N GLU A 18 -0.31 4.11 -13.21
CA GLU A 18 0.63 4.50 -14.26
C GLU A 18 0.08 5.65 -15.10
N PHE A 19 -1.18 5.56 -15.54
CA PHE A 19 -1.83 6.62 -16.32
C PHE A 19 -1.87 7.96 -15.57
N ILE A 20 -2.18 7.93 -14.27
CA ILE A 20 -2.12 9.12 -13.41
C ILE A 20 -0.68 9.61 -13.23
N GLY A 21 0.35 8.77 -13.35
CA GLY A 21 1.75 9.20 -13.29
C GLY A 21 2.25 9.91 -14.56
N LEU A 22 1.65 9.64 -15.73
CA LEU A 22 2.17 10.09 -17.03
C LEU A 22 2.22 11.61 -17.22
N TRP A 23 1.42 12.41 -16.52
CA TRP A 23 1.46 13.87 -16.69
C TRP A 23 2.80 14.48 -16.26
N ILE A 24 3.60 13.77 -15.46
CA ILE A 24 4.94 14.21 -15.07
C ILE A 24 5.85 14.36 -16.30
N LEU A 25 5.59 13.62 -17.38
CA LEU A 25 6.32 13.69 -18.65
C LEU A 25 6.04 14.99 -19.43
N LEU A 26 5.00 15.74 -19.04
CA LEU A 26 4.66 17.02 -19.63
C LEU A 26 5.38 18.19 -18.96
N ILE A 27 6.09 17.94 -17.84
CA ILE A 27 6.82 18.96 -17.09
C ILE A 27 8.17 19.21 -17.78
N PRO A 28 8.48 20.46 -18.18
CA PRO A 28 9.79 20.81 -18.74
C PRO A 28 10.92 20.55 -17.73
N ASP A 29 12.08 20.09 -18.20
CA ASP A 29 13.26 19.82 -17.35
C ASP A 29 14.01 21.11 -17.00
N GLU A 30 13.38 21.94 -16.16
CA GLU A 30 13.90 23.24 -15.72
C GLU A 30 14.00 23.32 -14.18
N MET A 31 14.89 24.14 -13.63
CA MET A 31 15.08 24.25 -12.17
C MET A 31 13.80 24.62 -11.40
N GLU A 32 12.90 25.41 -11.98
CA GLU A 32 11.60 25.76 -11.36
C GLU A 32 10.65 24.55 -11.26
N SER A 33 10.78 23.60 -12.20
CA SER A 33 9.98 22.38 -12.28
C SER A 33 10.29 21.35 -11.18
N VAL A 34 11.47 21.43 -10.55
CA VAL A 34 11.93 20.51 -9.50
C VAL A 34 10.98 20.49 -8.31
N SER A 35 10.38 21.65 -7.98
CA SER A 35 9.37 21.74 -6.92
C SER A 35 8.09 20.95 -7.25
N LEU A 36 7.66 21.00 -8.51
CA LEU A 36 6.49 20.30 -9.02
C LEU A 36 6.73 18.78 -9.06
N ILE A 37 7.91 18.35 -9.50
CA ILE A 37 8.33 16.95 -9.50
C ILE A 37 8.36 16.41 -8.07
N LYS A 38 8.88 17.18 -7.10
CA LYS A 38 8.87 16.80 -5.68
C LYS A 38 7.46 16.66 -5.10
N ALA A 39 6.50 17.43 -5.59
CA ALA A 39 5.09 17.37 -5.17
C ALA A 39 4.25 16.36 -5.97
N SER A 40 4.78 15.78 -7.06
CA SER A 40 4.03 14.92 -7.98
C SER A 40 3.41 13.70 -7.28
N HIS A 41 4.13 13.06 -6.35
CA HIS A 41 3.61 11.91 -5.61
C HIS A 41 2.38 12.26 -4.76
N PHE A 42 2.40 13.44 -4.14
CA PHE A 42 1.24 13.97 -3.40
C PHE A 42 0.04 14.24 -4.32
N VAL A 43 0.28 14.85 -5.49
CA VAL A 43 -0.77 15.09 -6.48
C VAL A 43 -1.36 13.77 -6.98
N ASN A 44 -0.50 12.81 -7.33
CA ASN A 44 -0.89 11.50 -7.85
C ASN A 44 -1.73 10.70 -6.86
N SER A 45 -1.37 10.70 -5.57
CA SER A 45 -2.14 9.97 -4.55
C SER A 45 -3.54 10.55 -4.35
N ILE A 46 -3.68 11.88 -4.37
CA ILE A 46 -4.98 12.55 -4.27
C ILE A 46 -5.83 12.24 -5.49
N ILE A 47 -5.28 12.39 -6.70
CA ILE A 47 -5.99 12.08 -7.94
C ILE A 47 -6.42 10.60 -7.95
N THR A 48 -5.57 9.69 -7.49
CA THR A 48 -5.88 8.26 -7.42
C THR A 48 -7.03 8.00 -6.43
N LEU A 49 -6.98 8.58 -5.23
CA LEU A 49 -8.05 8.44 -4.24
C LEU A 49 -9.38 8.97 -4.78
N VAL A 50 -9.38 10.18 -5.36
CA VAL A 50 -10.57 10.80 -5.95
C VAL A 50 -11.12 9.96 -7.11
N SER A 51 -10.25 9.47 -7.98
CA SER A 51 -10.61 8.61 -9.10
C SER A 51 -11.25 7.31 -8.61
N LEU A 52 -10.67 6.67 -7.58
CA LEU A 52 -11.22 5.46 -6.99
C LEU A 52 -12.60 5.70 -6.37
N VAL A 53 -12.77 6.80 -5.61
CA VAL A 53 -14.06 7.21 -5.04
C VAL A 53 -15.10 7.46 -6.14
N PHE A 54 -14.71 8.14 -7.21
CA PHE A 54 -15.56 8.39 -8.37
C PHE A 54 -15.97 7.09 -9.05
N ILE A 55 -15.03 6.18 -9.32
CA ILE A 55 -15.29 4.86 -9.90
C ILE A 55 -16.29 4.07 -9.05
N PHE A 56 -16.11 4.02 -7.72
CA PHE A 56 -17.05 3.33 -6.85
C PHE A 56 -18.45 3.94 -6.88
N LYS A 57 -18.57 5.27 -6.91
CA LYS A 57 -19.87 5.94 -7.07
C LYS A 57 -20.51 5.66 -8.43
N TRP A 58 -19.73 5.75 -9.51
CA TRP A 58 -20.19 5.52 -10.87
C TRP A 58 -20.67 4.08 -11.08
N LEU A 59 -19.97 3.11 -10.50
CA LEU A 59 -20.35 1.70 -10.49
C LEU A 59 -21.47 1.36 -9.48
N LYS A 60 -22.06 2.37 -8.82
CA LYS A 60 -23.11 2.24 -7.79
C LYS A 60 -22.71 1.36 -6.60
N GLN A 61 -21.44 1.41 -6.20
CA GLN A 61 -20.85 0.65 -5.10
C GLN A 61 -20.43 1.57 -3.95
N SER A 62 -21.27 2.55 -3.60
CA SER A 62 -20.98 3.51 -2.54
C SER A 62 -20.90 2.89 -1.14
N ASP A 63 -21.39 1.66 -0.97
CA ASP A 63 -21.21 0.86 0.23
C ASP A 63 -19.73 0.57 0.54
N LEU A 64 -18.87 0.52 -0.48
CA LEU A 64 -17.41 0.38 -0.33
C LEU A 64 -16.72 1.62 0.24
N LEU A 65 -17.43 2.74 0.37
CA LEU A 65 -16.91 3.95 1.01
C LEU A 65 -17.34 4.07 2.49
N LYS A 66 -18.16 3.13 2.98
CA LYS A 66 -18.59 3.13 4.37
C LYS A 66 -17.46 2.67 5.28
N LEU A 67 -17.26 3.41 6.36
CA LEU A 67 -16.27 3.12 7.40
C LEU A 67 -16.98 2.57 8.65
N ASP A 68 -17.26 1.26 8.63
CA ASP A 68 -17.90 0.59 9.76
C ASP A 68 -16.96 0.62 10.98
N LYS A 69 -17.50 0.92 12.17
CA LYS A 69 -16.69 1.01 13.39
C LYS A 69 -16.37 -0.41 13.93
N PRO A 70 -15.09 -0.78 14.10
CA PRO A 70 -14.71 -2.05 14.73
C PRO A 70 -14.79 -1.97 16.26
N GLU A 71 -14.67 -3.12 16.93
CA GLU A 71 -14.46 -3.16 18.38
C GLU A 71 -13.16 -2.39 18.78
N PRO A 72 -13.14 -1.68 19.92
CA PRO A 72 -12.01 -0.85 20.35
C PRO A 72 -10.64 -1.54 20.35
N LYS A 73 -10.59 -2.83 20.69
CA LYS A 73 -9.34 -3.62 20.71
C LYS A 73 -8.61 -3.63 19.36
N TYR A 74 -9.35 -3.57 18.24
CA TYR A 74 -8.73 -3.63 16.92
C TYR A 74 -7.97 -2.37 16.53
N TYR A 75 -8.30 -1.22 17.12
CA TYR A 75 -7.49 0.00 16.95
C TYR A 75 -6.10 -0.18 17.58
N PHE A 76 -6.07 -0.73 18.80
CA PHE A 76 -4.82 -1.01 19.50
C PHE A 76 -4.00 -2.09 18.78
N ILE A 77 -4.63 -3.20 18.37
CA ILE A 77 -3.94 -4.26 17.62
C ILE A 77 -3.37 -3.70 16.30
N ALA A 78 -4.13 -2.87 15.58
CA ALA A 78 -3.66 -2.24 14.35
C ALA A 78 -2.44 -1.33 14.57
N LEU A 79 -2.50 -0.46 15.58
CA LEU A 79 -1.40 0.42 15.95
C LEU A 79 -0.12 -0.37 16.27
N ILE A 80 -0.21 -1.33 17.20
CA ILE A 80 0.94 -2.12 17.64
C ILE A 80 1.48 -2.99 16.52
N SER A 81 0.62 -3.60 15.70
CA SER A 81 1.07 -4.40 14.56
C SER A 81 1.70 -3.54 13.46
N GLY A 82 1.25 -2.31 13.23
CA GLY A 82 1.83 -1.40 12.24
C GLY A 82 3.27 -1.02 12.61
N ILE A 83 3.45 -0.57 13.86
CA ILE A 83 4.77 -0.24 14.41
C ILE A 83 5.66 -1.50 14.46
N GLY A 84 5.14 -2.59 15.05
CA GLY A 84 5.87 -3.84 15.23
C GLY A 84 6.26 -4.50 13.90
N PHE A 85 5.49 -4.30 12.84
CA PHE A 85 5.80 -4.87 11.53
C PHE A 85 7.10 -4.29 10.96
N VAL A 86 7.41 -3.01 11.17
CA VAL A 86 8.68 -2.41 10.72
C VAL A 86 9.88 -3.13 11.34
N PHE A 87 9.85 -3.33 12.66
CA PHE A 87 10.92 -4.07 13.35
C PHE A 87 10.97 -5.55 12.94
N PHE A 88 9.82 -6.14 12.62
CA PHE A 88 9.76 -7.51 12.10
C PHE A 88 10.35 -7.64 10.68
N GLN A 89 10.41 -6.57 9.89
CA GLN A 89 11.04 -6.60 8.57
C GLN A 89 12.52 -6.93 8.64
N SER A 90 13.23 -6.57 9.71
CA SER A 90 14.63 -6.97 9.92
C SER A 90 14.79 -8.50 9.90
N ILE A 91 13.82 -9.23 10.44
CA ILE A 91 13.80 -10.72 10.38
C ILE A 91 13.48 -11.19 8.95
N LEU A 92 12.50 -10.56 8.29
CA LEU A 92 12.16 -10.87 6.89
C LEU A 92 13.35 -10.63 5.94
N ASN A 93 14.16 -9.60 6.21
CA ASN A 93 15.33 -9.25 5.42
C ASN A 93 16.42 -10.32 5.48
N ILE A 94 16.59 -10.99 6.62
CA ILE A 94 17.50 -12.14 6.74
C ILE A 94 17.06 -13.25 5.79
N PHE A 95 15.76 -13.53 5.72
CA PHE A 95 15.23 -14.56 4.81
C PHE A 95 15.34 -14.15 3.34
N TYR A 96 15.13 -12.87 3.01
CA TYR A 96 15.21 -12.39 1.64
C TYR A 96 16.64 -12.41 1.11
N HIS A 97 17.60 -11.85 1.85
CA HIS A 97 18.99 -11.74 1.43
C HIS A 97 19.81 -13.00 1.73
N GLN A 98 19.29 -13.90 2.57
CA GLN A 98 19.97 -15.11 3.05
C GLN A 98 21.28 -14.82 3.80
N GLU A 99 21.36 -13.62 4.38
CA GLU A 99 22.52 -13.14 5.13
C GLU A 99 22.08 -12.35 6.36
N ILE A 100 22.97 -12.27 7.35
CA ILE A 100 22.77 -11.44 8.54
C ILE A 100 23.59 -10.18 8.33
N SER A 101 22.92 -9.05 8.09
CA SER A 101 23.57 -7.75 8.00
C SER A 101 24.23 -7.38 9.33
N SER A 102 25.39 -6.71 9.28
CA SER A 102 26.02 -6.11 10.46
C SER A 102 25.19 -4.99 11.08
N GLU A 103 24.27 -4.42 10.31
CA GLU A 103 23.34 -3.35 10.71
C GLU A 103 21.98 -3.94 11.15
N LEU A 104 21.90 -5.24 11.40
CA LEU A 104 20.67 -5.86 11.87
C LEU A 104 20.26 -5.24 13.22
N PHE A 105 19.08 -4.63 13.24
CA PHE A 105 18.55 -3.88 14.39
C PHE A 105 19.27 -2.56 14.70
N ASP A 106 20.08 -2.04 13.79
CA ASP A 106 20.57 -0.66 13.87
C ASP A 106 19.47 0.28 13.34
N TYR A 107 18.92 1.10 14.23
CA TYR A 107 17.74 1.92 13.95
C TYR A 107 18.03 3.38 14.23
N ASP A 108 17.97 4.22 13.19
CA ASP A 108 18.19 5.66 13.30
C ASP A 108 16.86 6.42 13.35
N PHE A 109 16.48 6.83 14.57
CA PHE A 109 15.22 7.52 14.76
C PHE A 109 15.33 9.01 14.40
N THR A 110 14.57 9.44 13.39
CA THR A 110 14.55 10.85 12.97
C THR A 110 13.19 11.31 12.45
N LEU A 111 12.81 12.53 12.80
CA LEU A 111 11.60 13.18 12.27
C LEU A 111 11.90 14.06 11.04
N GLU A 112 13.17 14.28 10.71
CA GLU A 112 13.58 15.15 9.59
C GLU A 112 13.09 14.62 8.23
N ARG A 113 12.85 13.31 8.14
CA ARG A 113 12.29 12.62 6.98
C ARG A 113 10.80 13.00 6.73
N LEU A 114 10.09 13.58 7.70
CA LEU A 114 8.66 13.93 7.61
C LEU A 114 8.37 15.34 7.02
N THR A 115 9.30 15.89 6.25
CA THR A 115 9.26 17.30 5.84
C THR A 115 8.58 17.59 4.51
N SER A 116 8.24 16.57 3.72
CA SER A 116 7.64 16.75 2.38
C SER A 116 6.19 16.29 2.29
N LEU A 117 5.40 16.98 1.46
CA LEU A 117 4.03 16.58 1.14
C LEU A 117 3.96 15.16 0.56
N SER A 118 4.97 14.75 -0.20
CA SER A 118 5.06 13.41 -0.78
C SER A 118 5.19 12.33 0.28
N VAL A 119 5.95 12.57 1.35
CA VAL A 119 6.04 11.67 2.51
C VAL A 119 4.72 11.61 3.26
N ILE A 120 4.09 12.75 3.53
CA ILE A 120 2.76 12.80 4.17
C ILE A 120 1.73 12.01 3.34
N SER A 121 1.79 12.12 2.02
CA SER A 121 0.96 11.36 1.09
C SER A 121 1.21 9.85 1.18
N SER A 122 2.47 9.41 1.19
CA SER A 122 2.84 8.01 1.38
C SER A 122 2.36 7.44 2.72
N ILE A 123 2.29 8.28 3.77
CA ILE A 123 1.83 7.85 5.09
C ILE A 123 0.31 7.79 5.18
N ILE A 124 -0.43 8.67 4.49
CA ILE A 124 -1.89 8.81 4.68
C ILE A 124 -2.68 8.38 3.44
N PHE A 125 -2.51 9.07 2.32
CA PHE A 125 -3.39 8.92 1.16
C PHE A 125 -3.17 7.61 0.42
N VAL A 126 -1.91 7.16 0.30
CA VAL A 126 -1.58 5.88 -0.33
C VAL A 126 -2.20 4.72 0.46
N PRO A 127 -1.97 4.55 1.79
CA PRO A 127 -2.63 3.53 2.59
C PRO A 127 -4.15 3.54 2.49
N ILE A 128 -4.80 4.71 2.54
CA ILE A 128 -6.27 4.79 2.42
C ILE A 128 -6.74 4.24 1.08
N THR A 129 -6.09 4.66 -0.01
CA THR A 129 -6.45 4.26 -1.38
C THR A 129 -6.27 2.76 -1.59
N GLU A 130 -5.11 2.24 -1.17
CA GLU A 130 -4.78 0.85 -1.31
C GLU A 130 -5.68 -0.03 -0.46
N GLU A 131 -5.95 0.33 0.80
CA GLU A 131 -6.85 -0.45 1.64
C GLU A 131 -8.28 -0.43 1.12
N LEU A 132 -8.78 0.70 0.59
CA LEU A 132 -10.09 0.77 -0.07
C LEU A 132 -10.19 -0.23 -1.23
N PHE A 133 -9.16 -0.30 -2.07
CA PHE A 133 -9.12 -1.20 -3.21
C PHE A 133 -8.89 -2.67 -2.80
N PHE A 134 -7.84 -2.97 -2.06
CA PHE A 134 -7.45 -4.35 -1.75
C PHE A 134 -8.31 -4.97 -0.65
N ARG A 135 -8.71 -4.22 0.40
CA ARG A 135 -9.43 -4.81 1.53
C ARG A 135 -10.93 -4.66 1.32
N ASN A 136 -11.39 -3.42 1.16
CA ASN A 136 -12.84 -3.20 1.10
C ASN A 136 -13.48 -3.71 -0.19
N TYR A 137 -12.77 -3.64 -1.33
CA TYR A 137 -13.26 -4.11 -2.61
C TYR A 137 -12.81 -5.54 -2.95
N LEU A 138 -11.50 -5.76 -3.08
CA LEU A 138 -10.96 -7.01 -3.62
C LEU A 138 -11.15 -8.19 -2.64
N LEU A 139 -10.62 -8.08 -1.42
CA LEU A 139 -10.69 -9.13 -0.40
C LEU A 139 -12.13 -9.40 0.05
N ARG A 140 -12.92 -8.37 0.34
CA ARG A 140 -14.36 -8.49 0.69
C ARG A 140 -15.07 -9.39 -0.31
N ARG A 141 -14.90 -9.11 -1.61
CA ARG A 141 -15.51 -9.91 -2.67
C ARG A 141 -14.90 -11.29 -2.79
N LEU A 142 -13.58 -11.46 -2.64
CA LEU A 142 -12.96 -12.78 -2.69
C LEU A 142 -13.52 -13.72 -1.60
N ILE A 143 -13.73 -13.22 -0.39
CA ILE A 143 -14.27 -14.01 0.74
C ILE A 143 -15.68 -14.57 0.43
N GLU A 144 -16.50 -13.89 -0.36
CA GLU A 144 -17.83 -14.40 -0.77
C GLU A 144 -17.78 -15.70 -1.58
N LYS A 145 -16.64 -16.02 -2.22
CA LYS A 145 -16.51 -17.18 -3.12
C LYS A 145 -15.36 -18.12 -2.78
N HIS A 146 -14.55 -17.80 -1.77
CA HIS A 146 -13.38 -18.57 -1.36
C HIS A 146 -13.33 -18.65 0.16
N LYS A 147 -12.66 -19.67 0.70
CA LYS A 147 -12.40 -19.73 2.15
C LYS A 147 -11.63 -18.47 2.60
N PRO A 148 -11.92 -17.90 3.78
CA PRO A 148 -11.34 -16.63 4.21
C PRO A 148 -9.82 -16.58 4.12
N MET A 149 -9.11 -17.59 4.62
CA MET A 149 -7.65 -17.62 4.57
C MET A 149 -7.11 -17.66 3.14
N LYS A 150 -7.75 -18.41 2.25
CA LYS A 150 -7.39 -18.43 0.82
C LYS A 150 -7.61 -17.07 0.17
N ALA A 151 -8.70 -16.39 0.49
CA ALA A 151 -8.99 -15.05 -0.01
C ALA A 151 -7.95 -14.02 0.48
N ILE A 152 -7.55 -14.10 1.76
CA ILE A 152 -6.50 -13.26 2.35
C ILE A 152 -5.18 -13.47 1.59
N ILE A 153 -4.72 -14.71 1.47
CA ILE A 153 -3.46 -15.03 0.76
C ILE A 153 -3.49 -14.49 -0.68
N LEU A 154 -4.58 -14.74 -1.42
CA LEU A 154 -4.72 -14.24 -2.79
C LEU A 154 -4.70 -12.72 -2.87
N SER A 155 -5.38 -12.03 -1.96
CA SER A 155 -5.38 -10.57 -1.91
C SER A 155 -3.99 -10.03 -1.54
N SER A 156 -3.25 -10.67 -0.64
CA SER A 156 -1.89 -10.29 -0.26
C SER A 156 -0.91 -10.45 -1.40
N LEU A 157 -1.01 -11.53 -2.18
CA LEU A 157 -0.19 -11.73 -3.38
C LEU A 157 -0.47 -10.66 -4.45
N LEU A 158 -1.74 -10.30 -4.65
CA LEU A 158 -2.11 -9.23 -5.58
C LEU A 158 -1.67 -7.84 -5.10
N PHE A 159 -1.68 -7.62 -3.79
CA PHE A 159 -1.14 -6.40 -3.18
C PHE A 159 0.39 -6.32 -3.32
N ALA A 160 1.10 -7.43 -3.10
CA ALA A 160 2.53 -7.51 -3.35
C ALA A 160 2.88 -7.23 -4.83
N PHE A 161 2.07 -7.73 -5.75
CA PHE A 161 2.32 -7.60 -7.18
C PHE A 161 2.37 -6.14 -7.67
N ILE A 162 1.57 -5.24 -7.09
CA ILE A 162 1.61 -3.82 -7.48
C ILE A 162 2.89 -3.10 -7.01
N HIS A 163 3.67 -3.71 -6.11
CA HIS A 163 4.93 -3.19 -5.60
C HIS A 163 6.15 -3.76 -6.34
N VAL A 164 5.95 -4.55 -7.40
CA VAL A 164 7.04 -4.96 -8.28
C VAL A 164 7.43 -3.74 -9.13
N PRO A 165 8.70 -3.33 -9.16
CA PRO A 165 9.13 -2.14 -9.90
C PRO A 165 9.24 -2.45 -11.40
N LEU A 166 8.09 -2.66 -12.06
CA LEU A 166 8.03 -3.04 -13.48
C LEU A 166 8.67 -1.99 -14.40
N VAL A 167 8.64 -0.72 -13.99
CA VAL A 167 9.28 0.38 -14.71
C VAL A 167 10.80 0.16 -14.80
N SER A 168 11.45 -0.42 -13.78
CA SER A 168 12.89 -0.74 -13.81
C SER A 168 13.28 -1.74 -14.92
N LEU A 169 12.32 -2.49 -15.49
CA LEU A 169 12.60 -3.35 -16.66
C LEU A 169 12.85 -2.57 -17.95
N PHE A 170 12.47 -1.29 -17.99
CA PHE A 170 12.59 -0.44 -19.17
C PHE A 170 13.68 0.63 -19.05
N PHE A 171 14.28 0.81 -17.86
CA PHE A 171 15.29 1.83 -17.60
C PHE A 171 16.49 1.21 -16.88
N GLU A 172 17.61 1.08 -17.59
CA GLU A 172 18.83 0.41 -17.12
C GLU A 172 19.47 1.04 -15.87
N PHE A 173 19.14 2.29 -15.55
CA PHE A 173 19.65 3.00 -14.37
C PHE A 173 18.84 2.74 -13.09
N MET A 174 17.77 1.96 -13.14
CA MET A 174 16.96 1.62 -11.96
C MET A 174 17.18 0.16 -11.55
N ASP A 175 17.51 -0.06 -10.28
CA ASP A 175 17.65 -1.41 -9.76
C ASP A 175 16.30 -2.14 -9.76
N PHE A 176 16.33 -3.39 -10.22
CA PHE A 176 15.17 -4.29 -10.17
C PHE A 176 15.32 -5.27 -9.01
N SER A 177 14.39 -5.20 -8.05
CA SER A 177 14.36 -6.10 -6.90
C SER A 177 12.92 -6.43 -6.50
N PHE A 178 12.67 -7.68 -6.12
CA PHE A 178 11.38 -8.12 -5.58
C PHE A 178 11.22 -7.80 -4.08
N HIS A 179 12.21 -7.15 -3.46
CA HIS A 179 12.25 -6.92 -2.01
C HIS A 179 11.02 -6.17 -1.49
N HIS A 180 10.64 -5.06 -2.15
CA HIS A 180 9.45 -4.29 -1.79
C HIS A 180 8.17 -5.13 -1.90
N ALA A 181 8.01 -5.88 -2.98
CA ALA A 181 6.89 -6.80 -3.16
C ALA A 181 6.86 -7.91 -2.09
N TYR A 182 8.02 -8.45 -1.72
CA TYR A 182 8.17 -9.45 -0.67
C TYR A 182 7.69 -8.92 0.68
N ILE A 183 8.16 -7.75 1.11
CA ILE A 183 7.70 -7.10 2.35
C ILE A 183 6.20 -6.76 2.28
N ALA A 184 5.75 -6.22 1.14
CA ALA A 184 4.35 -5.89 0.90
C ALA A 184 3.42 -7.10 1.02
N MET A 185 3.85 -8.30 0.63
CA MET A 185 3.08 -9.53 0.80
C MET A 185 2.72 -9.79 2.27
N PHE A 186 3.69 -9.68 3.19
CA PHE A 186 3.48 -9.94 4.62
C PHE A 186 2.64 -8.85 5.27
N GLY A 187 2.95 -7.58 5.00
CA GLY A 187 2.14 -6.49 5.51
C GLY A 187 0.70 -6.57 4.98
N GLY A 188 0.54 -6.96 3.71
CA GLY A 188 -0.76 -7.20 3.12
C GLY A 188 -1.53 -8.37 3.75
N PHE A 189 -0.84 -9.40 4.21
CA PHE A 189 -1.42 -10.52 4.97
C PHE A 189 -1.93 -10.07 6.34
N ILE A 190 -1.16 -9.27 7.08
CA ILE A 190 -1.59 -8.68 8.36
C ILE A 190 -2.81 -7.79 8.16
N ALA A 191 -2.78 -6.86 7.20
CA ALA A 191 -3.89 -5.99 6.86
C ALA A 191 -5.16 -6.79 6.48
N GLY A 192 -4.99 -7.90 5.75
CA GLY A 192 -6.09 -8.81 5.41
C GLY A 192 -6.71 -9.52 6.61
N ILE A 193 -5.90 -9.96 7.58
CA ILE A 193 -6.37 -10.54 8.85
C ILE A 193 -7.12 -9.49 9.67
N LEU A 194 -6.58 -8.28 9.79
CA LEU A 194 -7.21 -7.18 10.52
C LEU A 194 -8.59 -6.86 9.94
N PHE A 195 -8.69 -6.74 8.62
CA PHE A 195 -9.96 -6.51 7.93
C PHE A 195 -10.96 -7.63 8.21
N TYR A 196 -10.55 -8.89 8.02
CA TYR A 196 -11.44 -10.04 8.19
C TYR A 196 -11.94 -10.20 9.63
N LYS A 197 -11.06 -10.01 10.63
CA LYS A 197 -11.40 -10.19 12.04
C LYS A 197 -12.22 -9.03 12.60
N SER A 198 -11.89 -7.80 12.21
CA SER A 198 -12.58 -6.61 12.70
C SER A 198 -13.87 -6.29 11.95
N LYS A 199 -14.07 -6.88 10.76
CA LYS A 199 -15.17 -6.57 9.82
C LYS A 199 -15.21 -5.08 9.44
N SER A 200 -14.07 -4.41 9.51
CA SER A 200 -13.89 -3.00 9.21
C SER A 200 -12.59 -2.79 8.45
N ILE A 201 -12.57 -1.80 7.56
CA ILE A 201 -11.35 -1.35 6.90
C ILE A 201 -10.48 -0.48 7.82
N ILE A 202 -11.06 0.15 8.85
CA ILE A 202 -10.37 1.13 9.70
C ILE A 202 -9.10 0.54 10.32
N PRO A 203 -9.11 -0.67 10.92
CA PRO A 203 -7.89 -1.25 11.49
C PRO A 203 -6.80 -1.51 10.46
N SER A 204 -7.16 -1.90 9.23
CA SER A 204 -6.18 -2.11 8.17
C SER A 204 -5.55 -0.80 7.69
N ILE A 205 -6.35 0.28 7.59
CA ILE A 205 -5.84 1.64 7.31
C ILE A 205 -4.90 2.09 8.42
N ILE A 206 -5.30 1.97 9.69
CA ILE A 206 -4.46 2.36 10.83
C ILE A 206 -3.14 1.59 10.82
N PHE A 207 -3.19 0.26 10.67
CA PHE A 207 -2.01 -0.58 10.56
C PHE A 207 -1.05 -0.07 9.49
N HIS A 208 -1.57 0.20 8.29
CA HIS A 208 -0.77 0.60 7.16
C HIS A 208 -0.21 2.04 7.30
N ILE A 209 -0.99 2.98 7.84
CA ILE A 209 -0.51 4.33 8.18
C ILE A 209 0.66 4.24 9.17
N PHE A 210 0.53 3.45 10.24
CA PHE A 210 1.57 3.34 11.25
C PHE A 210 2.78 2.54 10.77
N TRP A 211 2.60 1.55 9.91
CA TRP A 211 3.71 0.90 9.22
C TRP A 211 4.49 1.93 8.40
N ASN A 212 3.84 2.72 7.54
CA ASN A 212 4.54 3.70 6.71
C ASN A 212 5.18 4.79 7.57
N LEU A 213 4.45 5.34 8.55
CA LEU A 213 4.99 6.34 9.48
C LEU A 213 6.24 5.82 10.19
N THR A 214 6.17 4.62 10.79
CA THR A 214 7.32 4.02 11.49
C THR A 214 8.49 3.80 10.52
N SER A 215 8.24 3.37 9.28
CA SER A 215 9.29 3.19 8.26
C SER A 215 9.95 4.50 7.83
N TYR A 216 9.27 5.64 7.99
CA TYR A 216 9.85 6.95 7.69
C TYR A 216 10.61 7.55 8.87
N ILE A 217 10.38 7.11 10.10
CA ILE A 217 11.02 7.69 11.30
C ILE A 217 12.06 6.77 11.94
N VAL A 218 12.26 5.59 11.37
CA VAL A 218 13.26 4.57 11.72
C VAL A 218 14.07 4.35 10.45
#